data_AF-X1HE96-F1
#
_entry.id   AF-X1HE96-F1
#
_cell.length_a   1.000
_cell.length_b   1.000
_cell.length_c   1.000
_cell.angle_alpha   90.00
_cell.angle_beta   90.00
_cell.angle_gamma   90.00
#
_symmetry.space_group_name_H-M   'P 1'
#
loop_
_entity.id
_entity.type
_entity.pdbx_description
1 polymer ?
#
loop_
_entity_poly.entity_id
_entity_poly.type
_entity_poly.pdbx_seq_one_letter_code
_entity_poly.pdbx_strand_id
1 'polypeptide(L)' 'MSADNAIFIKQADWGTGYWHVWMGFLSSDNCREIPEEAEAAFKTEAEAAKFAFDWMNEEAIVEYGVIRLDD' A
#
# COMPACT_ATOMS: atom_id res chain seq x y z
N MET A 1 -9.15 14.96 -15.07
CA MET A 1 -7.86 14.30 -14.83
C MET A 1 -8.18 13.06 -14.01
N SER A 2 -7.90 11.86 -14.51
CA SER A 2 -7.90 10.67 -13.63
C SER A 2 -6.70 10.83 -12.71
N ALA A 3 -6.89 10.65 -11.41
CA ALA A 3 -5.77 10.61 -10.50
C ALA A 3 -5.00 9.32 -10.77
N ASP A 4 -3.69 9.45 -10.92
CA ASP A 4 -2.78 8.33 -11.08
C ASP A 4 -2.71 7.57 -9.75
N ASN A 5 -3.32 6.39 -9.71
CA ASN A 5 -3.42 5.59 -8.50
C ASN A 5 -2.13 4.81 -8.24
N ALA A 6 -1.61 4.89 -7.02
CA ALA A 6 -0.46 4.13 -6.54
C ALA A 6 -0.81 3.29 -5.32
N ILE A 7 -0.28 2.06 -5.30
CA ILE A 7 -0.39 1.13 -4.17
C ILE A 7 0.95 1.04 -3.45
N PHE A 8 0.92 1.18 -2.13
CA PHE A 8 2.07 0.95 -1.27
C PHE A 8 1.77 -0.14 -0.25
N ILE A 9 2.73 -1.04 -0.09
CA ILE A 9 2.66 -2.13 0.88
C ILE A 9 3.91 -2.07 1.75
N LYS A 10 3.75 -1.97 3.07
CA LYS A 10 4.87 -1.93 4.02
C LYS A 10 4.76 -3.04 5.06
N GLN A 11 5.88 -3.66 5.40
CA GLN A 11 5.96 -4.56 6.56
C GLN A 11 5.93 -3.76 7.87
N ALA A 12 5.07 -4.14 8.80
CA ALA A 12 4.88 -3.50 10.10
C ALA A 12 6.02 -3.83 11.07
N ASP A 13 6.61 -2.80 11.70
CA ASP A 13 7.76 -2.92 12.60
C ASP A 13 7.40 -3.31 14.05
N TRP A 14 6.14 -3.65 14.32
CA TRP A 14 5.68 -3.94 15.69
C TRP A 14 6.01 -5.36 16.18
N GLY A 15 7.00 -6.03 15.59
CA GLY A 15 7.41 -7.39 15.95
C GLY A 15 6.34 -8.47 15.67
N THR A 16 5.26 -8.11 14.99
CA THR A 16 4.10 -8.97 14.72
C THR A 16 4.11 -9.58 13.31
N GLY A 17 4.99 -9.09 12.42
CA GLY A 17 5.11 -9.59 11.05
C GLY A 17 3.94 -9.25 10.13
N TYR A 18 3.08 -8.30 10.53
CA TYR A 18 1.96 -7.87 9.69
C TYR A 18 2.42 -6.98 8.53
N TRP A 19 1.58 -6.87 7.52
CA TRP A 19 1.75 -6.04 6.34
C TRP A 19 0.64 -5.01 6.29
N HIS A 20 0.98 -3.76 6.01
CA HIS A 20 0.06 -2.65 5.86
C HIS A 20 -0.05 -2.26 4.39
N VAL A 21 -1.27 -1.96 3.97
CA VAL A 21 -1.59 -1.46 2.64
C VAL A 21 -2.18 -0.07 2.81
N TRP A 22 -1.75 0.87 1.97
CA TRP A 22 -2.46 2.12 1.77
C TRP A 22 -2.37 2.56 0.31
N MET A 23 -3.29 3.42 -0.09
CA MET A 23 -3.31 4.00 -1.42
C MET A 23 -2.93 5.47 -1.38
N GLY A 24 -2.13 5.87 -2.36
CA GLY A 24 -1.79 7.26 -2.61
C GLY A 24 -2.19 7.66 -4.02
N PHE A 25 -2.53 8.93 -4.21
CA PHE A 25 -2.61 9.51 -5.54
C PHE A 25 -1.25 10.10 -5.88
N LEU A 26 -0.62 9.72 -7.00
CA LEU A 26 0.69 10.27 -7.40
C LEU A 26 0.68 11.80 -7.60
N SER A 27 -0.49 12.38 -7.83
CA SER A 27 -0.69 13.83 -7.86
C SER A 27 -0.63 14.50 -6.48
N SER A 28 -0.53 13.73 -5.40
CA SER A 28 -0.38 14.20 -4.02
C SER A 28 1.09 14.15 -3.62
N ASP A 29 1.59 15.26 -3.07
CA ASP A 29 2.95 15.38 -2.54
C ASP A 29 3.25 14.33 -1.45
N ASN A 30 2.22 13.79 -0.80
CA ASN A 30 2.34 12.87 0.34
C ASN A 30 2.00 11.41 0.00
N CYS A 31 1.91 11.04 -1.28
CA CYS A 31 1.49 9.68 -1.67
C CYS A 31 2.36 8.55 -1.10
N ARG A 32 3.64 8.83 -0.82
CA ARG A 32 4.61 7.88 -0.26
C ARG A 32 4.76 7.97 1.26
N GLU A 33 4.11 8.92 1.92
CA GLU A 33 4.14 9.00 3.38
C GLU A 33 3.28 7.87 3.97
N ILE A 34 3.85 7.14 4.93
CA ILE A 34 3.14 6.05 5.59
C ILE A 34 2.12 6.68 6.54
N PRO A 35 0.81 6.39 6.37
CA PRO A 35 -0.20 6.93 7.27
C PRO A 35 -0.01 6.36 8.69
N GLU A 36 -0.25 7.20 9.71
CA GLU A 36 -0.18 6.78 11.12
C GLU A 36 -1.25 5.72 11.47
N GLU A 37 -2.38 5.75 10.76
CA GLU A 37 -3.42 4.74 10.83
C GLU A 37 -3.41 3.93 9.52
N ALA A 38 -3.02 2.66 9.60
CA ALA A 38 -3.10 1.77 8.46
C ALA A 38 -4.55 1.35 8.21
N GLU A 39 -4.98 1.40 6.94
CA GLU A 39 -6.33 0.97 6.56
C GLU A 39 -6.60 -0.51 6.82
N ALA A 40 -5.56 -1.35 6.72
CA ALA A 40 -5.65 -2.77 7.01
C ALA A 40 -4.30 -3.39 7.42
N ALA A 41 -4.35 -4.50 8.15
CA ALA A 41 -3.19 -5.30 8.54
C ALA A 41 -3.37 -6.76 8.05
N PHE A 42 -2.36 -7.29 7.35
CA PHE A 42 -2.37 -8.61 6.71
C PHE A 42 -1.24 -9.48 7.21
N LYS A 43 -1.40 -10.82 7.22
CA LYS A 43 -0.33 -11.72 7.71
C LYS A 43 0.77 -11.93 6.68
N THR A 44 0.49 -11.69 5.41
CA THR A 44 1.44 -11.93 4.31
C THR A 44 1.41 -10.81 3.26
N GLU A 45 2.53 -10.62 2.57
CA GLU A 45 2.65 -9.70 1.41
C GLU A 45 1.61 -10.04 0.34
N ALA A 46 1.35 -11.32 0.10
CA ALA A 46 0.41 -11.78 -0.92
C ALA A 46 -1.04 -11.42 -0.58
N GLU A 47 -1.46 -11.54 0.68
CA GLU A 47 -2.79 -11.11 1.13
C GLU A 47 -2.97 -9.61 1.01
N ALA A 48 -1.95 -8.85 1.43
CA ALA A 48 -1.91 -7.40 1.30
C ALA A 48 -2.02 -6.96 -0.17
N ALA A 49 -1.22 -7.56 -1.06
CA ALA A 49 -1.25 -7.29 -2.48
C ALA A 49 -2.61 -7.63 -3.09
N LYS A 50 -3.15 -8.82 -2.80
CA LYS A 50 -4.46 -9.23 -3.30
C LYS A 50 -5.55 -8.25 -2.89
N PHE A 51 -5.58 -7.85 -1.61
CA PHE A 51 -6.54 -6.86 -1.13
C PHE A 51 -6.40 -5.53 -1.88
N ALA A 52 -5.18 -5.04 -2.06
CA ALA A 52 -4.93 -3.79 -2.77
C ALA A 52 -5.42 -3.85 -4.24
N PHE A 53 -5.15 -4.96 -4.93
CA PHE A 53 -5.61 -5.18 -6.30
C PHE A 53 -7.14 -5.32 -6.40
N ASP A 54 -7.76 -6.05 -5.47
CA ASP A 54 -9.22 -6.19 -5.41
C ASP A 54 -9.88 -4.83 -5.15
N TRP A 55 -9.30 -4.03 -4.25
CA TRP A 55 -9.85 -2.74 -3.85
C TRP A 55 -9.79 -1.69 -4.97
N MET A 56 -8.79 -1.79 -5.84
CA MET A 56 -8.65 -0.96 -7.03
C MET A 56 -9.71 -1.20 -8.11
N ASN A 57 -10.49 -2.29 -8.03
CA ASN A 57 -11.70 -2.51 -8.83
C ASN A 57 -11.58 -2.09 -10.32
N GLU A 58 -10.59 -2.63 -11.03
CA GLU A 58 -10.28 -2.38 -12.46
C GLU A 58 -9.71 -0.98 -12.80
N GLU A 59 -9.42 -0.14 -11.81
CA GLU A 59 -8.68 1.11 -12.02
C GLU A 59 -7.23 0.83 -12.43
N ALA A 60 -6.69 1.68 -13.32
CA ALA A 60 -5.30 1.56 -13.76
C ALA A 60 -4.34 1.90 -12.61
N ILE A 61 -3.58 0.92 -12.15
CA ILE A 61 -2.46 1.11 -11.22
C ILE A 61 -1.25 1.53 -12.04
N VAL A 62 -0.75 2.73 -11.79
CA VAL A 62 0.42 3.25 -12.51
C VAL A 62 1.73 3.07 -11.74
N GLU A 63 1.66 2.81 -10.43
CA GLU A 63 2.82 2.52 -9.58
C GLU A 63 2.48 1.51 -8.46
N TYR A 64 3.40 0.56 -8.23
CA TYR A 64 3.33 -0.45 -7.17
C TYR A 64 4.67 -0.49 -6.42
N GLY A 65 4.64 -0.25 -5.12
CA GLY A 65 5.84 -0.25 -4.27
C GLY A 65 5.68 -1.16 -3.04
N VAL A 66 6.71 -1.97 -2.78
CA VAL A 66 6.82 -2.77 -1.55
C VAL A 66 7.98 -2.22 -0.73
N ILE A 67 7.71 -1.85 0.51
CA ILE A 67 8.69 -1.32 1.47
C ILE A 67 8.93 -2.40 2.53
N ARG A 68 10.13 -2.96 2.55
CA ARG A 68 10.57 -3.90 3.59
C ARG A 68 11.30 -3.12 4.69
N LEU A 69 11.30 -3.65 5.91
CA LEU A 69 12.00 -3.02 7.03
C LEU A 69 13.53 -3.13 6.94
N ASP A 70 14.00 -4.06 6.11
CA ASP A 70 15.42 -4.38 5.95
C ASP A 70 16.10 -3.63 4.78
N ASP A 71 15.33 -2.85 4.00
CA ASP A 71 15.78 -2.03 2.83
C ASP A 71 15.95 -0.55 3.21
#